data_AF-A0A7X5N571-F1
#
_entry.id   AF-A0A7X5N571-F1
#
_cell.length_a   1.000
_cell.length_b   1.000
_cell.length_c   1.000
_cell.angle_alpha   90.00
_cell.angle_beta   90.00
_cell.angle_gamma   90.00
#
_symmetry.space_group_name_H-M   'P 1'
#
loop_
_entity.id
_entity.type
_entity.pdbx_description
1 polymer ?
#
loop_
_entity_poly.entity_id
_entity_poly.type
_entity_poly.pdbx_seq_one_letter_code
_entity_poly.pdbx_strand_id
1 'polypeptide(L)' 'AATQGLFKATQRFLLAEHEAKVPYIIGLAGSVAVGKSTTARILTALLARWPNTPKVDLVTTDGFLLPNAELAANGLMERK' A
#
# COMPACT_ATOMS: atom_id res chain seq x y z
N ALA A 1 -13.18 -2.74 10.99
CA ALA A 1 -13.50 -3.15 12.38
C ALA A 1 -13.06 -4.59 12.67
N ALA A 2 -13.43 -5.58 11.87
CA ALA A 2 -13.09 -7.00 12.10
C ALA A 2 -11.57 -7.30 12.15
N THR A 3 -10.78 -6.69 11.27
CA THR A 3 -9.31 -6.88 11.23
C THR A 3 -8.58 -6.36 12.47
N GLN A 4 -9.07 -5.28 13.08
CA GLN A 4 -8.49 -4.75 14.33
C GLN A 4 -8.84 -5.60 15.55
N GLY A 5 -10.03 -6.21 15.57
CA GLY A 5 -10.44 -7.13 16.63
C GLY A 5 -9.61 -8.40 16.65
N LEU A 6 -9.37 -8.99 15.46
CA LEU A 6 -8.55 -10.19 15.31
C LEU A 6 -7.11 -9.96 15.77
N PHE A 7 -6.50 -8.85 15.36
CA PHE A 7 -5.12 -8.50 15.75
C PHE A 7 -4.94 -8.35 17.27
N LYS A 8 -5.88 -7.71 17.96
CA LYS A 8 -5.82 -7.57 19.43
C LYS A 8 -5.97 -8.89 20.16
N ALA A 9 -6.78 -9.81 19.64
CA ALA A 9 -6.99 -11.12 20.25
C ALA A 9 -5.75 -12.02 20.13
N THR A 10 -5.09 -12.04 18.96
CA THR A 10 -3.86 -12.80 18.76
C THR A 10 -2.68 -12.23 19.56
N GLN A 11 -2.55 -10.90 19.62
CA GLN A 11 -1.46 -10.25 20.37
C GLN A 11 -1.53 -10.57 21.88
N ARG A 12 -2.76 -10.61 22.44
CA ARG A 12 -3.01 -10.93 23.85
C ARG A 12 -2.81 -12.41 24.17
N PHE A 13 -3.13 -13.29 23.22
CA PHE A 13 -2.90 -14.73 23.35
C PHE A 13 -1.41 -15.10 23.29
N LEU A 14 -0.64 -14.42 22.44
CA LEU A 14 0.79 -14.71 22.24
C LEU A 14 1.73 -13.98 23.22
N LEU A 15 1.19 -13.24 24.21
CA LEU A 15 1.97 -12.39 25.13
C LEU A 15 2.91 -11.40 24.40
N ALA A 16 2.55 -11.01 23.17
CA ALA A 16 3.33 -10.13 22.30
C ALA A 16 3.00 -8.65 22.57
N GLU A 17 2.94 -8.24 23.84
CA GLU A 17 2.50 -6.90 24.27
C GLU A 17 3.39 -5.76 23.72
N HIS A 18 4.58 -6.08 23.21
CA HIS A 18 5.54 -5.15 22.63
C HIS A 18 5.56 -5.12 21.10
N GLU A 19 4.69 -5.85 20.40
CA GLU A 19 4.70 -5.87 18.94
C GLU A 19 4.05 -4.59 18.39
N ALA A 20 4.87 -3.73 17.77
CA ALA A 20 4.41 -2.50 17.16
C ALA A 20 3.36 -2.81 16.08
N LYS A 21 2.25 -2.05 16.09
CA LYS A 21 1.17 -2.22 15.12
C LYS A 21 1.72 -2.08 13.70
N VAL A 22 1.73 -3.18 12.96
CA VAL A 22 2.15 -3.18 11.55
C VAL A 22 1.11 -2.46 10.67
N PRO A 23 1.54 -1.75 9.63
CA PRO A 23 0.62 -1.08 8.71
C PRO A 23 -0.18 -2.12 7.91
N TYR A 24 -1.45 -1.78 7.63
CA TYR A 24 -2.28 -2.58 6.74
C TYR A 24 -2.07 -2.12 5.30
N ILE A 25 -1.75 -3.05 4.39
CA ILE A 25 -1.44 -2.76 2.99
C ILE A 25 -2.67 -3.06 2.12
N ILE A 26 -3.06 -2.08 1.28
CA ILE A 26 -4.11 -2.24 0.26
C ILE A 26 -3.45 -2.16 -1.11
N GLY A 27 -3.41 -3.29 -1.83
CA GLY A 27 -2.90 -3.35 -3.19
C GLY A 27 -3.97 -2.93 -4.22
N LEU A 28 -3.62 -2.00 -5.12
CA LEU A 28 -4.48 -1.57 -6.22
C LEU A 28 -3.85 -1.99 -7.56
N ALA A 29 -4.45 -2.98 -8.22
CA ALA A 29 -3.98 -3.54 -9.49
C ALA A 29 -4.95 -3.24 -10.65
N GLY A 30 -4.50 -3.48 -11.88
CA GLY A 30 -5.27 -3.23 -13.09
C GLY A 30 -4.42 -2.72 -14.27
N SER A 31 -5.02 -2.62 -15.46
CA SER A 31 -4.34 -2.21 -16.70
C SER A 31 -3.76 -0.78 -16.62
N VAL A 32 -2.85 -0.45 -17.52
CA VAL A 32 -2.37 0.93 -17.72
C VAL A 32 -3.57 1.82 -18.07
N ALA A 33 -3.60 3.04 -17.53
CA ALA A 33 -4.67 4.04 -17.72
C ALA A 33 -6.08 3.68 -17.19
N VAL A 34 -6.29 2.51 -16.55
CA VAL A 34 -7.61 2.12 -15.98
C VAL A 34 -8.08 2.98 -14.78
N GLY A 35 -7.26 3.94 -14.34
CA GLY A 35 -7.62 4.84 -13.23
C GLY A 35 -7.13 4.43 -11.84
N LYS A 36 -6.19 3.48 -11.73
CA LYS A 36 -5.60 3.05 -10.43
C LYS A 36 -5.17 4.21 -9.55
N SER A 37 -4.40 5.16 -10.11
CA SER A 37 -3.87 6.31 -9.37
C SER A 37 -4.97 7.27 -8.93
N THR A 38 -6.06 7.38 -9.70
CA THR A 38 -7.24 8.19 -9.35
C THR A 38 -7.96 7.55 -8.17
N THR A 39 -8.29 6.27 -8.28
CA THR A 39 -8.96 5.51 -7.20
C THR A 39 -8.13 5.48 -5.92
N ALA A 40 -6.80 5.32 -6.04
CA ALA A 40 -5.89 5.33 -4.91
C ALA A 40 -5.96 6.63 -4.11
N ARG A 41 -5.92 7.79 -4.79
CA ARG A 41 -6.00 9.10 -4.14
C ARG A 41 -7.34 9.31 -3.44
N ILE A 42 -8.45 8.89 -4.07
CA ILE A 42 -9.79 8.97 -3.47
C ILE A 42 -9.85 8.09 -2.22
N LEU A 43 -9.37 6.85 -2.30
CA LEU A 43 -9.36 5.93 -1.17
C LEU A 43 -8.52 6.47 0.00
N THR A 44 -7.34 7.03 -0.28
CA THR A 44 -6.50 7.70 0.72
C THR A 44 -7.25 8.84 1.41
N ALA A 45 -7.91 9.71 0.64
CA ALA A 45 -8.68 10.84 1.19
C ALA A 45 -9.88 10.38 2.04
N LEU A 46 -10.56 9.30 1.64
CA LEU A 46 -11.68 8.74 2.40
C LEU A 46 -11.22 8.09 3.71
N LEU A 47 -10.13 7.31 3.66
CA LEU A 47 -9.58 6.64 4.83
C LEU A 47 -9.01 7.64 5.84
N ALA A 48 -8.37 8.72 5.37
CA ALA A 48 -7.81 9.74 6.25
C ALA A 48 -8.86 10.50 7.08
N ARG A 49 -10.15 10.47 6.71
CA ARG A 49 -11.23 11.21 7.38
C ARG A 49 -11.85 10.50 8.59
N TRP A 50 -11.56 9.22 8.84
CA TRP A 50 -12.12 8.55 10.03
C TRP A 50 -11.39 9.02 11.30
N PRO A 51 -12.12 9.36 12.38
CA PRO A 51 -11.55 9.95 13.61
C PRO A 51 -10.57 9.05 14.38
N ASN A 52 -10.48 7.76 14.05
CA ASN A 52 -9.57 6.80 14.68
C ASN A 52 -8.61 6.14 13.66
N THR A 53 -8.43 6.73 12.47
CA THR A 53 -7.60 6.10 11.43
C THR A 53 -6.13 6.48 11.57
N PRO A 54 -5.22 5.50 11.50
CA PRO A 54 -3.79 5.79 11.41
C PRO A 54 -3.44 6.58 10.14
N LYS A 55 -2.24 7.18 10.14
CA LYS A 55 -1.59 7.79 8.97
C LYS A 55 -1.77 6.90 7.73
N VAL A 56 -2.26 7.48 6.64
CA VAL A 56 -2.46 6.79 5.37
C VAL A 56 -1.47 7.36 4.35
N ASP A 57 -0.55 6.52 3.88
CA ASP A 57 0.44 6.86 2.87
C ASP A 57 0.11 6.15 1.54
N LEU A 58 0.41 6.80 0.41
CA LEU A 58 0.24 6.24 -0.93
C LEU A 58 1.60 5.98 -1.57
N VAL A 59 1.84 4.73 -1.98
CA VAL A 59 3.08 4.30 -2.68
C VAL A 59 2.69 3.72 -4.04
N THR A 60 3.35 4.17 -5.11
CA THR A 60 3.15 3.66 -6.47
C THR A 60 4.25 2.67 -6.84
N THR A 61 3.91 1.64 -7.62
CA THR A 61 4.90 0.65 -8.09
C THR A 61 5.82 1.20 -9.18
N ASP A 62 5.43 2.29 -9.85
CA ASP A 62 6.20 2.91 -10.92
C ASP A 62 7.56 3.45 -10.44
N GLY A 63 7.66 3.79 -9.15
CA GLY A 63 8.92 4.22 -8.53
C GLY A 63 9.93 3.08 -8.30
N PHE A 64 9.54 1.83 -8.50
CA PHE A 64 10.41 0.66 -8.40
C PHE A 64 10.95 0.19 -9.77
N LEU A 65 10.61 0.89 -10.84
CA LEU A 65 11.19 0.62 -12.16
C LEU A 65 12.67 1.01 -12.20
N LEU A 66 13.45 0.28 -13.00
CA LEU A 66 14.85 0.62 -13.24
C LEU A 66 14.96 2.02 -13.89
N PRO A 67 16.07 2.75 -13.64
CA PRO A 67 16.34 4.00 -14.34
C PRO A 67 16.34 3.80 -15.85
N ASN A 68 15.93 4.84 -16.61
CA ASN A 68 15.86 4.76 -18.07
C ASN A 68 17.21 4.34 -18.71
N ALA A 69 18.34 4.71 -18.11
CA ALA A 69 19.67 4.31 -18.59
C ALA A 69 19.88 2.78 -18.51
N GLU A 70 19.45 2.14 -17.42
CA GLU A 70 19.51 0.69 -17.26
C GLU A 70 18.47 -0.02 -18.13
N LEU A 71 17.27 0.55 -18.27
CA LEU A 71 16.25 0.02 -19.19
C LEU A 71 16.74 0.03 -20.64
N ALA A 72 17.42 1.09 -21.07
CA ALA A 72 17.99 1.20 -22.41
C ALA A 72 19.14 0.21 -22.61
N ALA A 73 20.06 0.10 -21.64
CA ALA A 73 21.19 -0.83 -21.71
C ALA A 73 20.74 -2.31 -21.80
N ASN A 74 19.62 -2.65 -21.15
CA ASN A 74 19.05 -4.00 -21.16
C ASN A 74 18.02 -4.24 -22.29
N GLY A 75 17.76 -3.26 -23.16
CA GLY A 75 16.77 -3.38 -24.23
C GLY A 75 15.31 -3.54 -23.74
N LEU A 76 15.00 -3.03 -22.55
CA LEU A 76 13.69 -3.20 -21.87
C LEU A 76 12.76 -2.00 -22.03
N MET A 77 13.11 -1.01 -22.85
CA MET A 77 12.32 0.23 -23.03
C MET A 77 10.89 0.01 -23.52
N GLU A 78 10.69 -0.99 -24.40
CA GLU A 78 9.38 -1.35 -24.98
C GLU A 78 8.47 -2.11 -23.99
N ARG A 79 8.97 -2.47 -22.80
CA ARG A 79 8.26 -3.28 -21.79
C ARG A 79 7.92 -2.51 -20.51
N LYS A 80 8.04 -1.19 -20.56
CA LYS A 80 7.66 -0.27 -19.48
C LYS A 80 6.15 -0.08 -19.45
#